data_AF-A0A3M3Z0A4-F1
#
_entry.id   AF-A0A3M3Z0A4-F1
#
_cell.length_a   1.000
_cell.length_b   1.000
_cell.length_c   1.000
_cell.angle_alpha   90.00
_cell.angle_beta   90.00
_cell.angle_gamma   90.00
#
_symmetry.space_group_name_H-M   'P 1'
#
loop_
_entity.id
_entity.type
_entity.pdbx_description
1 polymer ?
#
loop_
_entity_poly.entity_id
_entity_poly.type
_entity_poly.pdbx_seq_one_letter_code
_entity_poly.pdbx_strand_id
1 'polypeptide(L)'
;MTDLQQVKESIKAVAKDYWDTHKKPLLLSNLPPVLEAKAPNFKSILGSQNLKSFIKDYATEMDVRLIEHATHKAKVAVAPMTATFDFPAENTAESKNVKTPRSALKGDKAVLALLHSLSSLPDEDLDRVSIPVSVLVKMIK
;
A
#
# COMPACT_ATOMS: atom_id res chain seq x y z
N MET A 1 11.64 -8.85 31.83
CA MET A 1 11.20 -8.03 30.69
C MET A 1 9.80 -8.52 30.34
N THR A 2 8.79 -7.65 30.45
CA THR A 2 7.39 -8.05 30.17
C THR A 2 7.22 -8.29 28.67
N ASP A 3 6.42 -9.29 28.26
CA ASP A 3 6.17 -9.61 26.84
C ASP A 3 5.72 -8.40 26.01
N LEU A 4 4.92 -7.52 26.63
CA LEU A 4 4.47 -6.25 26.04
C LEU A 4 5.63 -5.29 25.73
N GLN A 5 6.64 -5.25 26.60
CA GLN A 5 7.80 -4.40 26.42
C GLN A 5 8.73 -4.92 25.31
N GLN A 6 8.83 -6.25 25.18
CA GLN A 6 9.53 -6.88 24.06
C GLN A 6 8.90 -6.54 22.71
N VAL A 7 7.55 -6.51 22.62
CA VAL A 7 6.85 -6.10 21.39
C VAL A 7 7.12 -4.62 21.07
N LYS A 8 7.05 -3.74 22.07
CA LYS A 8 7.34 -2.30 21.90
C LYS A 8 8.77 -2.06 21.38
N GLU A 9 9.75 -2.70 22.01
CA GLU A 9 11.15 -2.61 21.57
C GLU A 9 11.37 -3.20 20.18
N SER A 10 10.70 -4.31 19.88
CA SER A 10 10.78 -4.93 18.55
C SER A 10 10.23 -4.00 17.47
N ILE A 11 9.08 -3.36 17.69
CA ILE A 11 8.50 -2.39 16.76
C ILE A 11 9.43 -1.20 16.57
N LYS A 12 9.97 -0.63 17.65
CA LYS A 12 10.93 0.47 17.61
C LYS A 12 12.18 0.09 16.81
N ALA A 13 12.76 -1.08 17.08
CA ALA A 13 13.96 -1.57 16.40
C ALA A 13 13.71 -1.80 14.92
N VAL A 14 12.59 -2.43 14.56
CA VAL A 14 12.21 -2.71 13.16
C VAL A 14 11.93 -1.42 12.39
N ALA A 15 11.22 -0.46 13.00
CA ALA A 15 10.96 0.83 12.38
C ALA A 15 12.27 1.61 12.13
N LYS A 16 13.20 1.59 13.08
CA LYS A 16 14.51 2.25 12.96
C LYS A 16 15.39 1.58 11.90
N ASP A 17 15.48 0.25 11.92
CA ASP A 17 16.29 -0.53 10.97
C ASP A 17 15.81 -0.36 9.53
N TYR A 18 14.49 -0.42 9.32
CA TYR A 18 13.90 -0.21 8.00
C TYR A 18 14.09 1.23 7.52
N TRP A 19 13.94 2.21 8.42
CA TRP A 19 14.20 3.60 8.10
C TRP A 19 15.68 3.83 7.75
N ASP A 20 16.62 3.23 8.48
CA ASP A 20 18.04 3.44 8.20
C ASP A 20 18.47 2.81 6.86
N THR A 21 17.97 1.60 6.60
CA THR A 21 18.27 0.82 5.39
C THR A 21 17.63 1.40 4.14
N HIS A 22 16.34 1.75 4.20
CA HIS A 22 15.57 2.13 3.01
C HIS A 22 15.29 3.64 2.92
N LYS A 23 15.60 4.41 3.97
CA LYS A 23 15.25 5.84 4.12
C LYS A 23 13.77 6.12 3.84
N LYS A 24 12.92 5.14 4.17
CA LYS A 24 11.47 5.14 3.92
C LYS A 24 10.74 4.61 5.15
N PRO A 25 9.51 5.06 5.41
CA PRO A 25 8.74 4.57 6.54
C PRO A 25 8.25 3.14 6.26
N LEU A 26 8.18 2.31 7.30
CA LEU A 26 7.74 0.93 7.19
C LEU A 26 6.22 0.86 7.11
N LEU A 27 5.67 0.26 6.05
CA LEU A 27 4.23 0.03 5.97
C LEU A 27 3.76 -0.96 7.03
N LEU A 28 2.64 -0.64 7.66
CA LEU A 28 2.02 -1.46 8.70
C LEU A 28 1.57 -2.83 8.15
N SER A 29 1.31 -2.93 6.85
CA SER A 29 1.06 -4.20 6.15
C SER A 29 2.28 -5.11 6.04
N ASN A 30 3.50 -4.55 6.06
CA ASN A 30 4.76 -5.30 5.98
C ASN A 30 5.37 -5.57 7.36
N LEU A 31 4.78 -5.00 8.41
CA LEU A 31 5.24 -5.15 9.80
C LEU A 31 4.99 -6.56 10.39
N PRO A 32 3.86 -7.24 10.13
CA PRO A 32 3.56 -8.56 10.72
C PRO A 32 4.64 -9.64 10.50
N PRO A 33 5.14 -9.91 9.28
CA PRO A 33 6.15 -10.97 9.09
C PRO A 33 7.47 -10.65 9.80
N VAL A 34 7.87 -9.38 9.84
CA VAL A 34 9.11 -8.95 10.51
C VAL A 34 8.96 -8.99 12.03
N LEU A 35 7.76 -8.68 12.53
CA LEU A 35 7.45 -8.73 13.95
C LEU A 35 7.30 -10.17 14.45
N GLU A 36 6.72 -11.08 13.66
CA GLU A 36 6.66 -12.52 14.00
C GLU A 36 8.05 -13.13 14.20
N ALA A 37 9.03 -12.71 13.40
CA ALA A 37 10.40 -13.19 13.52
C ALA A 37 11.08 -12.76 14.83
N LYS A 38 10.73 -11.59 15.39
CA LYS A 38 11.33 -11.05 16.63
C LYS A 38 10.49 -11.26 17.89
N ALA A 39 9.18 -11.37 17.71
CA ALA A 39 8.17 -11.51 18.76
C ALA A 39 7.06 -12.47 18.28
N PRO A 40 7.30 -13.79 18.31
CA PRO A 40 6.37 -14.78 17.77
C PRO A 40 4.98 -14.77 18.44
N ASN A 41 4.87 -14.25 19.66
CA ASN A 41 3.62 -14.16 20.43
C ASN A 41 2.94 -12.78 20.36
N PHE A 42 3.36 -11.88 19.48
CA PHE A 42 2.80 -10.52 19.43
C PHE A 42 1.28 -10.50 19.23
N LYS A 43 0.70 -11.43 18.46
CA LYS A 43 -0.76 -11.53 18.27
C LYS A 43 -1.51 -11.80 19.58
N SER A 44 -0.98 -12.69 20.42
CA SER A 44 -1.56 -12.99 21.73
C SER A 44 -1.45 -11.80 22.69
N ILE A 45 -0.37 -11.02 22.57
CA ILE A 45 -0.11 -9.81 23.37
C ILE A 45 -1.02 -8.66 22.94
N LEU A 46 -1.31 -8.54 21.64
CA LEU A 46 -2.28 -7.58 21.10
C LEU A 46 -3.73 -7.95 21.46
N GLY A 47 -4.02 -9.23 21.69
CA GLY A 47 -5.36 -9.71 22.03
C GLY A 47 -6.38 -9.33 20.95
N SER A 48 -7.40 -8.56 21.33
CA SER A 48 -8.43 -8.04 20.41
C SER A 48 -8.06 -6.70 19.75
N GLN A 49 -6.88 -6.14 20.04
CA GLN A 49 -6.47 -4.83 19.57
C GLN A 49 -5.75 -4.93 18.22
N ASN A 50 -6.11 -4.05 17.29
CA ASN A 50 -5.42 -3.96 15.99
C ASN A 50 -4.03 -3.35 16.17
N LEU A 51 -3.05 -3.82 15.37
CA LEU A 51 -1.67 -3.32 15.37
C LEU A 51 -1.59 -1.80 15.14
N LYS A 52 -2.51 -1.24 14.34
CA LYS A 52 -2.66 0.22 14.18
C LYS A 52 -3.00 0.91 15.50
N SER A 53 -4.02 0.43 16.21
CA SER A 53 -4.43 1.01 17.48
C SER A 53 -3.35 0.84 18.54
N PHE A 54 -2.70 -0.32 18.60
CA PHE A 54 -1.59 -0.57 19.51
C PHE A 54 -0.44 0.42 19.31
N ILE A 55 -0.03 0.64 18.05
CA ILE A 55 1.05 1.57 17.75
C ILE A 55 0.61 3.01 18.04
N LYS A 56 -0.65 3.36 17.81
CA LYS A 56 -1.20 4.68 18.12
C LYS A 56 -1.18 4.97 19.63
N ASP A 57 -1.58 4.00 20.44
CA ASP A 57 -1.68 4.17 21.90
C ASP A 57 -0.30 4.26 22.55
N TYR A 58 0.69 3.54 22.00
CA TYR A 58 2.06 3.49 22.54
C TYR A 58 3.08 4.28 21.70
N ALA A 59 2.64 5.10 20.74
CA ALA A 59 3.51 5.83 19.81
C ALA A 59 4.57 6.66 20.55
N THR A 60 4.11 7.44 21.55
CA THR A 60 4.95 8.32 22.36
C THR A 60 5.94 7.53 23.22
N GLU A 61 5.54 6.39 23.76
CA GLU A 61 6.42 5.53 24.59
C GLU A 61 7.49 4.81 23.76
N MET A 62 7.20 4.53 22.50
CA MET A 62 8.10 3.81 21.59
C MET A 62 9.01 4.76 20.79
N ASP A 63 8.87 6.08 20.93
CA ASP A 63 9.48 7.09 20.06
C ASP A 63 9.22 6.80 18.56
N VAL A 64 7.99 6.40 18.22
CA VAL A 64 7.60 6.15 16.83
C VAL A 64 6.46 7.06 16.42
N ARG A 65 6.44 7.42 15.15
CA ARG A 65 5.39 8.20 14.51
C ARG A 65 4.59 7.31 13.58
N LEU A 66 3.27 7.35 13.74
CA LEU A 66 2.33 6.79 12.78
C LEU A 66 2.07 7.82 11.69
N ILE A 67 2.33 7.43 10.44
CA ILE A 67 2.11 8.27 9.26
C ILE A 67 0.96 7.65 8.47
N GLU A 68 -0.16 8.36 8.38
CA GLU A 68 -1.34 7.93 7.63
C GLU A 68 -1.40 8.70 6.31
N HIS A 69 -1.67 8.00 5.21
CA HIS A 69 -1.90 8.66 3.93
C HIS A 69 -3.26 9.38 3.92
N ALA A 70 -3.30 10.63 3.45
CA ALA A 70 -4.51 11.47 3.43
C ALA A 70 -5.70 10.79 2.71
N THR A 71 -5.46 10.23 1.53
CA THR A 71 -6.49 9.59 0.69
C THR A 71 -6.73 8.10 0.98
N HIS A 72 -5.70 7.36 1.39
CA HIS A 72 -5.75 5.90 1.55
C HIS A 72 -5.60 5.49 3.02
N LYS A 73 -6.71 5.34 3.74
CA LYS A 73 -6.75 4.94 5.16
C LYS A 73 -6.01 3.63 5.49
N ALA A 74 -5.79 2.77 4.50
CA ALA A 74 -5.04 1.51 4.63
C ALA A 74 -3.52 1.68 4.42
N LYS A 75 -3.06 2.76 3.78
CA LYS A 75 -1.64 3.10 3.66
C LYS A 75 -1.20 3.81 4.94
N VAL A 76 -0.92 3.00 5.95
CA VAL A 76 -0.39 3.45 7.24
C VAL A 76 1.06 2.97 7.34
N ALA A 77 1.95 3.86 7.73
CA ALA A 77 3.35 3.57 7.92
C ALA A 77 3.85 4.00 9.31
N VAL A 78 4.95 3.40 9.74
CA VAL A 78 5.61 3.63 11.02
C VAL A 78 7.03 4.08 10.73
N ALA A 79 7.42 5.18 11.36
CA ALA A 79 8.77 5.72 11.28
C ALA A 79 9.24 6.11 12.68
N PRO A 80 10.56 6.20 12.95
CA PRO A 80 11.04 6.77 14.21
C PRO A 80 10.60 8.24 14.36
N MET A 81 10.45 8.73 15.59
CA MET A 81 10.00 10.11 15.85
C MET A 81 10.90 11.18 15.21
N THR A 82 12.17 10.85 14.99
CA THR A 82 13.17 11.71 14.33
C THR A 82 12.98 11.81 12.82
N ALA A 83 12.14 10.98 12.22
CA ALA A 83 11.88 10.95 10.79
C ALA A 83 10.70 11.84 10.41
N THR A 84 10.98 12.89 9.63
CA THR A 84 9.95 13.68 8.95
C THR A 84 9.73 13.06 7.58
N PHE A 85 8.67 12.27 7.46
CA PHE A 85 8.19 11.76 6.17
C PHE A 85 6.71 12.10 6.04
N ASP A 86 6.39 12.74 4.92
CA ASP A 86 5.01 12.89 4.48
C ASP A 86 4.89 12.09 3.18
N PHE A 87 3.76 11.39 3.02
CA PHE A 87 3.50 10.78 1.71
C PHE A 87 3.42 11.92 0.70
N PRO A 88 4.16 11.86 -0.43
CA PRO A 88 4.04 12.88 -1.44
C PRO A 88 2.54 13.01 -1.77
N ALA A 89 1.99 14.19 -1.53
CA ALA A 89 0.65 14.51 -1.97
C ALA A 89 0.68 14.32 -3.48
N GLU A 90 0.14 13.22 -3.97
CA GLU A 90 -0.19 13.11 -5.38
C GLU A 90 -1.13 14.29 -5.64
N ASN A 91 -0.56 15.33 -6.25
CA ASN A 91 -1.34 16.40 -6.84
C ASN A 91 -2.47 15.72 -7.60
N THR A 92 -3.68 16.15 -7.29
CA THR A 92 -4.93 15.71 -7.88
C THR A 92 -4.94 16.00 -9.39
N ALA A 93 -4.12 15.31 -10.17
CA ALA A 93 -4.36 15.07 -11.57
C ALA A 93 -5.28 13.85 -11.63
N GLU A 94 -6.57 14.12 -11.39
CA GLU A 94 -7.70 13.38 -11.96
C GLU A 94 -7.56 11.85 -12.05
N SER A 95 -7.23 11.17 -10.96
CA SER A 95 -7.68 9.78 -10.83
C SER A 95 -9.15 9.80 -10.42
N LYS A 96 -10.02 9.95 -11.43
CA LYS A 96 -11.43 9.60 -11.31
C LYS A 96 -11.50 8.25 -10.60
N ASN A 97 -12.05 8.31 -9.40
CA ASN A 97 -12.58 7.19 -8.65
C ASN A 97 -13.38 6.28 -9.59
N VAL A 98 -12.77 5.21 -10.06
CA VAL A 98 -13.50 4.04 -10.52
C VAL A 98 -13.17 2.95 -9.52
N LYS A 99 -13.98 2.89 -8.46
CA LYS A 99 -14.30 1.61 -7.84
C LYS A 99 -14.69 0.69 -9.00
N THR A 100 -13.78 -0.18 -9.47
CA THR A 100 -14.20 -1.34 -10.25
C THR A 100 -14.81 -2.31 -9.25
N PRO A 101 -16.15 -2.45 -9.19
CA PRO A 101 -16.71 -3.64 -8.60
C PRO A 101 -16.07 -4.83 -9.33
N ARG A 102 -15.54 -5.78 -8.56
CA ARG A 102 -14.83 -6.97 -9.04
C ARG A 102 -15.80 -7.99 -9.68
N SER A 103 -16.87 -7.52 -10.32
CA SER A 103 -17.91 -8.32 -10.92
C SER A 103 -18.44 -7.59 -12.17
N ALA A 104 -18.26 -8.22 -13.33
CA ALA A 104 -18.80 -7.85 -14.63
C ALA A 104 -18.33 -6.51 -15.24
N LEU A 105 -17.05 -6.42 -15.63
CA LEU A 105 -16.69 -5.58 -16.78
C LEU A 105 -17.27 -6.25 -18.03
N LYS A 106 -18.48 -5.86 -18.43
CA LYS A 106 -19.04 -6.20 -19.75
C LYS A 106 -17.98 -5.91 -20.82
N GLY A 107 -17.75 -6.86 -21.72
CA GLY A 107 -16.69 -6.85 -22.73
C GLY A 107 -16.47 -5.51 -23.43
N ASP A 108 -17.56 -4.79 -23.73
CA ASP A 108 -17.55 -3.46 -24.34
C ASP A 108 -16.65 -2.43 -23.64
N LYS A 109 -16.69 -2.36 -22.30
CA LYS A 109 -15.88 -1.36 -21.56
C LYS A 109 -14.39 -1.69 -21.59
N ALA A 110 -14.04 -2.97 -21.64
CA ALA A 110 -12.65 -3.41 -21.70
C ALA A 110 -12.06 -3.12 -23.09
N VAL A 111 -12.83 -3.33 -24.16
CA VAL A 111 -12.41 -3.02 -25.53
C VAL A 111 -12.23 -1.51 -25.73
N LEU A 112 -13.14 -0.69 -25.23
CA LEU A 112 -13.01 0.77 -25.32
C LEU A 112 -11.81 1.31 -24.53
N ALA A 113 -11.51 0.74 -23.36
CA ALA A 113 -10.32 1.11 -22.58
C ALA A 113 -9.03 0.75 -23.34
N LEU A 114 -8.99 -0.42 -23.99
CA LEU A 114 -7.86 -0.84 -24.83
C LEU A 114 -7.65 0.12 -26.02
N LEU A 115 -8.71 0.46 -26.75
CA LEU A 115 -8.64 1.38 -27.88
C LEU A 115 -8.15 2.77 -27.45
N HIS A 116 -8.60 3.25 -26.28
CA HIS A 116 -8.14 4.52 -25.72
C HIS A 116 -6.66 4.48 -25.30
N SER A 117 -6.17 3.33 -24.81
CA SER A 117 -4.74 3.16 -24.52
C SER A 117 -3.89 3.12 -25.79
N LEU A 118 -4.39 2.49 -26.85
CA LEU A 118 -3.69 2.44 -28.14
C LEU A 118 -3.63 3.83 -28.80
N SER A 119 -4.68 4.65 -28.69
CA SER A 119 -4.67 6.02 -29.23
C SER A 119 -3.70 6.97 -28.53
N SER A 120 -3.14 6.57 -27.38
CA SER A 120 -2.13 7.35 -26.67
C SER A 120 -0.70 7.01 -27.08
N LEU A 121 -0.51 6.01 -27.95
CA LEU A 121 0.81 5.61 -28.45
C LEU A 121 1.24 6.47 -29.64
N PRO A 122 2.56 6.65 -29.85
CA PRO A 122 3.07 7.34 -31.03
C PRO A 122 2.79 6.54 -32.31
N ASP A 123 2.68 7.24 -33.44
CA ASP A 123 2.27 6.67 -34.73
C ASP A 123 3.17 5.50 -35.18
N GLU A 124 4.46 5.55 -34.85
CA GLU A 124 5.45 4.49 -35.15
C GLU A 124 5.14 3.16 -34.44
N ASP A 125 4.62 3.23 -33.21
CA ASP A 125 4.22 2.05 -32.45
C ASP A 125 2.82 1.58 -32.85
N LEU A 126 1.93 2.51 -33.24
CA LEU A 126 0.58 2.20 -33.67
C LEU A 126 0.56 1.41 -34.99
N ASP A 127 1.46 1.73 -35.93
CA ASP A 127 1.58 1.02 -37.22
C ASP A 127 1.99 -0.46 -37.05
N ARG A 128 2.68 -0.78 -35.95
CA ARG A 128 3.05 -2.16 -35.59
C ARG A 128 1.91 -2.94 -34.95
N VAL A 129 0.83 -2.28 -34.53
CA VAL A 129 -0.31 -2.91 -33.87
C VAL A 129 -1.32 -3.37 -34.92
N SER A 130 -1.23 -4.64 -35.30
CA SER A 130 -2.24 -5.30 -36.15
C SER A 130 -3.15 -6.18 -35.29
N ILE A 131 -4.41 -5.76 -35.10
CA ILE A 131 -5.41 -6.51 -34.31
C ILE A 131 -6.48 -7.07 -35.27
N PRO A 132 -6.56 -8.40 -35.44
CA PRO A 132 -7.62 -9.01 -36.23
C PRO A 132 -9.00 -8.72 -35.64
N VAL A 133 -9.95 -8.30 -36.49
CA VAL A 133 -11.31 -7.89 -36.07
C VAL A 133 -12.04 -9.01 -35.32
N SER A 134 -11.77 -10.27 -35.64
CA SER A 134 -12.33 -11.43 -34.95
C SER A 134 -11.99 -11.48 -33.45
N VAL A 135 -10.87 -10.89 -33.04
CA VAL A 135 -10.45 -10.83 -31.62
C VAL A 135 -11.30 -9.82 -30.86
N LEU A 136 -11.53 -8.64 -31.45
CA LEU A 136 -12.37 -7.60 -30.84
C LEU A 136 -13.80 -8.09 -30.62
N VAL A 137 -14.37 -8.79 -31.61
CA VAL A 137 -15.73 -9.35 -31.52
C VAL A 137 -15.86 -10.40 -30.41
N LYS A 138 -14.82 -11.22 -30.18
CA LYS A 138 -14.79 -12.21 -29.10
C LYS A 138 -14.65 -11.59 -27.71
N MET A 139 -14.08 -10.40 -27.60
CA MET A 139 -13.94 -9.69 -26.33
C MET A 139 -15.22 -8.94 -25.93
N ILE A 140 -16.09 -8.61 -26.90
CA ILE A 140 -17.36 -7.92 -26.68
C ILE A 140 -18.48 -8.88 -26.26
N LYS A 141 -18.43 -10.14 -26.71
CA LYS A 141 -19.49 -11.15 -26.58
C LYS A 141 -19.32 -12.03 -25.34
#